data_AF-A0AAV0JMR1-F1
#
_entry.id   AF-A0AAV0JMR1-F1
#
_cell.length_a   1.000
_cell.length_b   1.000
_cell.length_c   1.000
_cell.angle_alpha   90.00
_cell.angle_beta   90.00
_cell.angle_gamma   90.00
#
_symmetry.space_group_name_H-M   'P 1'
#
loop_
_entity.id
_entity.type
_entity.pdbx_description
1 polymer ?
#
loop_
_entity_poly.entity_id
_entity_poly.type
_entity_poly.pdbx_seq_one_letter_code
_entity_poly.pdbx_strand_id
1 'polypeptide(L)'
;MGHSMGWSSILIPGSGEPNFDTWVANPFETSEQRREKEIHSLLDKLPPETIMLDPSKIGTLRPYKKREKPTKEEIEAEKEAAVESVKDIALKKKTKGRNKTSKRVMKRKVLIDKAKKPFLEKQMLEEGKVAGKKRNLGEETELPASLKRFVRKKAAV
;
A
#
# COMPACT_ATOMS: atom_id res chain seq x y z
N MET A 1 -35.25 32.33 -8.80
CA MET A 1 -34.44 32.49 -10.03
C MET A 1 -33.71 33.82 -9.94
N GLY A 2 -32.38 33.79 -9.89
CA GLY A 2 -31.58 35.01 -9.96
C GLY A 2 -31.39 35.43 -11.41
N HIS A 3 -31.69 36.69 -11.74
CA HIS A 3 -31.46 37.29 -13.05
C HIS A 3 -30.66 38.60 -12.88
N SER A 4 -30.15 39.18 -13.97
CA SER A 4 -29.40 40.44 -13.94
C SER A 4 -30.13 41.58 -13.21
N MET A 5 -31.47 41.55 -13.23
CA MET A 5 -32.34 42.55 -12.58
C MET A 5 -32.69 42.25 -11.11
N GLY A 6 -32.12 41.21 -10.48
CA GLY A 6 -32.45 40.81 -9.10
C GLY A 6 -32.93 39.36 -8.95
N TRP A 7 -33.82 39.12 -7.98
CA TRP A 7 -34.34 37.80 -7.66
C TRP A 7 -35.85 37.72 -7.88
N SER A 8 -36.32 36.65 -8.52
CA SER A 8 -37.74 36.33 -8.65
C SER A 8 -38.06 34.96 -8.06
N SER A 9 -39.12 34.88 -7.25
CA SER A 9 -39.68 33.63 -6.72
C SER A 9 -40.93 33.25 -7.50
N ILE A 10 -41.00 32.02 -8.00
CA ILE A 10 -42.16 31.49 -8.74
C ILE A 10 -42.73 30.32 -7.93
N LEU A 11 -44.05 30.28 -7.76
CA LEU A 11 -44.74 29.17 -7.12
C LEU A 11 -44.84 27.99 -8.09
N ILE A 12 -44.23 26.87 -7.73
CA ILE A 12 -44.33 25.62 -8.50
C ILE A 12 -45.00 24.58 -7.60
N PRO A 13 -46.26 24.20 -7.87
CA PRO A 13 -46.95 23.18 -7.09
C PRO A 13 -46.25 21.83 -7.27
N GLY A 14 -46.08 21.08 -6.17
CA GLY A 14 -45.47 19.75 -6.16
C GLY A 14 -43.94 19.71 -6.18
N SER A 15 -43.24 20.85 -6.11
CA SER A 15 -41.77 20.91 -6.14
C SER A 15 -41.09 20.91 -4.75
N GLY A 16 -41.79 20.52 -3.69
CA GLY A 16 -41.27 20.52 -2.32
C GLY A 16 -41.65 19.26 -1.56
N GLU A 17 -40.84 18.90 -0.56
CA GLU A 17 -41.13 17.80 0.36
C GLU A 17 -42.18 18.27 1.39
N PRO A 18 -43.38 17.68 1.43
CA PRO A 18 -44.42 18.11 2.37
C PRO A 18 -44.07 17.77 3.83
N ASN A 19 -43.40 16.63 4.04
CA ASN A 19 -43.05 16.13 5.36
C ASN A 19 -41.57 16.40 5.63
N PHE A 20 -41.28 17.49 6.33
CA PHE A 20 -39.91 17.82 6.71
C PHE A 20 -39.46 17.07 7.96
N ASP A 21 -38.17 16.71 8.02
CA ASP A 21 -37.56 16.16 9.22
C ASP A 21 -37.12 17.29 10.15
N THR A 22 -37.74 17.36 11.32
CA THR A 22 -37.47 18.37 12.35
C THR A 22 -36.04 18.33 12.87
N TRP A 23 -35.38 17.16 12.87
CA TRP A 23 -34.02 17.01 13.39
C TRP A 23 -32.96 17.47 12.39
N VAL A 24 -33.23 17.32 11.10
CA VAL A 24 -32.28 17.67 10.03
C VAL A 24 -32.46 19.12 9.60
N ALA A 25 -33.68 19.53 9.25
CA ALA A 25 -33.94 20.84 8.66
C ALA A 25 -35.33 21.34 9.02
N ASN A 26 -35.50 21.86 10.25
CA ASN A 26 -36.71 22.52 10.69
C ASN A 26 -36.82 23.96 10.13
N PRO A 27 -37.82 24.28 9.30
CA PRO A 27 -38.05 25.65 8.81
C PRO A 27 -38.52 26.63 9.90
N PHE A 28 -39.11 26.11 10.98
CA PHE A 28 -39.71 26.88 12.08
C PHE A 28 -38.87 26.82 13.35
N GLU A 29 -37.53 26.75 13.22
CA GLU A 29 -36.61 26.64 14.36
C GLU A 29 -36.64 27.87 15.28
N THR A 30 -36.58 27.64 16.60
CA THR A 30 -36.39 28.71 17.59
C THR A 30 -34.91 29.09 17.70
N SER A 31 -34.61 30.23 18.33
CA SER A 31 -33.23 30.68 18.55
C SER A 31 -32.42 29.74 19.45
N GLU A 32 -33.08 29.00 20.34
CA GLU A 32 -32.46 27.96 21.17
C GLU A 32 -32.13 26.73 20.34
N GLN A 33 -33.10 26.22 19.58
CA GLN A 33 -32.92 25.08 18.69
C GLN A 33 -31.81 25.32 17.66
N ARG A 34 -31.71 26.54 17.11
CA ARG A 34 -30.62 26.90 16.19
C ARG A 34 -29.25 26.76 16.87
N ARG A 35 -29.10 27.28 18.10
CA ARG A 35 -27.83 27.22 18.83
C ARG A 35 -27.42 25.78 19.12
N GLU A 36 -28.35 24.95 19.57
CA GLU A 36 -28.10 23.53 19.84
C GLU A 36 -27.74 22.78 18.56
N LYS A 37 -28.47 23.03 17.47
CA LYS A 37 -28.21 22.42 16.16
C LYS A 37 -26.84 22.80 15.61
N GLU A 38 -26.42 24.06 15.75
CA GLU A 38 -25.08 24.50 15.36
C GLU A 38 -24.00 23.77 16.17
N ILE A 39 -24.19 23.62 17.49
CA ILE A 39 -23.26 22.88 18.35
C ILE A 39 -23.16 21.42 17.89
N HIS A 40 -24.28 20.73 17.67
CA HIS A 40 -24.29 19.36 17.18
C HIS A 40 -23.63 19.24 15.80
N SER A 41 -23.94 20.14 14.87
CA SER A 41 -23.32 20.16 13.54
C SER A 41 -21.81 20.38 13.58
N LEU A 42 -21.29 21.09 14.59
CA LEU A 42 -19.85 21.30 14.76
C LEU A 42 -19.18 20.08 15.37
N LEU A 43 -19.81 19.43 16.35
CA LEU A 43 -19.29 18.22 17.00
C LEU A 43 -19.27 17.03 16.04
N ASP A 44 -20.33 16.85 15.26
CA ASP A 44 -20.48 15.75 14.31
C ASP A 44 -19.83 16.04 12.95
N LYS A 45 -19.08 17.15 12.83
CA LYS A 45 -18.44 17.56 11.59
C LYS A 45 -17.48 16.48 11.10
N LEU A 46 -17.77 15.93 9.91
CA LEU A 46 -16.92 14.92 9.29
C LEU A 46 -15.56 15.52 8.88
N PRO A 47 -14.45 14.80 9.11
CA PRO A 47 -13.13 15.22 8.64
C PRO A 47 -13.05 15.13 7.11
N PRO A 48 -12.19 15.93 6.46
CA PRO A 48 -12.09 15.97 5.00
C PRO A 48 -11.63 14.63 4.39
N GLU A 49 -10.91 13.80 5.14
CA GLU A 49 -10.43 12.49 4.71
C GLU A 49 -11.57 11.48 4.44
N THR A 50 -12.75 11.74 5.01
CA THR A 50 -13.94 10.89 4.85
C THR A 50 -14.65 11.11 3.51
N ILE A 51 -14.27 12.14 2.74
CA ILE A 51 -14.89 12.45 1.45
C ILE A 51 -14.45 11.41 0.42
N MET A 52 -15.38 10.54 0.01
CA MET A 52 -15.16 9.47 -0.96
C MET A 52 -16.30 9.43 -1.98
N LEU A 53 -16.08 8.75 -3.12
CA LEU A 53 -17.12 8.56 -4.14
C LEU A 53 -18.33 7.78 -3.59
N ASP A 54 -18.06 6.73 -2.82
CA ASP A 54 -19.10 5.91 -2.19
C ASP A 54 -19.04 6.10 -0.66
N PRO A 55 -20.03 6.78 -0.05
CA PRO A 55 -20.02 7.09 1.39
C PRO A 55 -20.19 5.83 2.25
N SER A 56 -20.81 4.76 1.75
CA SER A 56 -21.03 3.51 2.49
C SER A 56 -19.76 2.67 2.70
N LYS A 57 -18.61 3.07 2.12
CA LYS A 57 -17.33 2.34 2.27
C LYS A 57 -16.63 2.63 3.60
N ILE A 58 -17.05 3.66 4.32
CA ILE A 58 -16.54 3.99 5.65
C ILE A 58 -16.82 2.80 6.58
N GLY A 59 -15.77 2.22 7.18
CA GLY A 59 -15.88 1.05 8.06
C GLY A 59 -15.76 -0.32 7.37
N THR A 60 -15.56 -0.37 6.05
CA THR A 60 -15.31 -1.64 5.36
C THR A 60 -13.87 -2.11 5.48
N LEU A 61 -13.66 -3.42 5.59
CA LEU A 61 -12.32 -4.00 5.57
C LEU A 61 -11.74 -3.89 4.16
N ARG A 62 -10.51 -3.38 4.07
CA ARG A 62 -9.78 -3.32 2.81
C ARG A 62 -9.64 -4.74 2.25
N PRO A 63 -10.03 -4.99 0.98
CA PRO A 63 -9.82 -6.30 0.38
C PRO A 63 -8.34 -6.65 0.42
N TYR A 64 -8.04 -7.92 0.71
CA TYR A 64 -6.67 -8.40 0.82
C TYR A 64 -5.91 -8.11 -0.48
N LYS A 65 -5.02 -7.12 -0.46
CA LYS A 65 -4.07 -6.95 -1.55
C LYS A 65 -3.12 -8.15 -1.48
N LYS A 66 -3.01 -8.90 -2.59
CA LYS A 66 -1.97 -9.91 -2.76
C LYS A 66 -0.65 -9.26 -2.34
N ARG A 67 -0.02 -9.80 -1.29
CA ARG A 67 1.21 -9.23 -0.75
C ARG A 67 2.23 -9.18 -1.89
N GLU A 68 2.79 -7.99 -2.15
CA GLU A 68 3.81 -7.81 -3.20
C GLU A 68 5.08 -8.62 -2.91
N LYS A 69 5.29 -8.97 -1.64
CA LYS A 69 6.35 -9.87 -1.21
C LYS A 69 5.75 -11.24 -0.91
N PRO A 70 6.11 -12.28 -1.67
CA PRO A 70 5.77 -13.65 -1.30
C PRO A 70 6.33 -13.93 0.09
N THR A 71 5.60 -14.71 0.88
CA THR A 71 6.10 -15.19 2.18
C THR A 71 7.36 -16.04 1.96
N LYS A 72 8.22 -16.15 2.99
CA LYS A 72 9.45 -16.96 2.88
C LYS A 72 9.18 -18.39 2.43
N GLU A 73 8.05 -18.94 2.85
CA GLU A 73 7.55 -20.27 2.49
C GLU A 73 7.23 -20.41 0.99
N GLU A 74 6.61 -19.39 0.38
CA GLU A 74 6.32 -19.39 -1.07
C GLU A 74 7.62 -19.32 -1.88
N ILE A 75 8.61 -18.55 -1.41
CA ILE A 75 9.93 -18.45 -2.06
C ILE A 75 10.70 -19.78 -1.93
N GLU A 76 10.60 -20.47 -0.80
CA GLU A 76 11.21 -21.77 -0.60
C GLU A 76 10.56 -22.85 -1.46
N ALA A 77 9.22 -22.85 -1.57
CA ALA A 77 8.50 -23.74 -2.47
C ALA A 77 8.91 -23.54 -3.95
N GLU A 78 9.08 -22.29 -4.40
CA GLU A 78 9.56 -22.01 -5.76
C GLU A 78 11.01 -22.49 -5.99
N LYS A 79 11.88 -22.38 -4.97
CA LYS A 79 13.25 -22.92 -5.04
C LYS A 79 13.25 -24.43 -5.14
N GLU A 80 12.40 -25.10 -4.37
CA GLU A 80 12.29 -26.57 -4.39
C GLU A 80 11.73 -27.08 -5.72
N ALA A 81 10.68 -26.45 -6.23
CA ALA A 81 10.12 -26.76 -7.54
C ALA A 81 11.14 -26.56 -8.69
N ALA A 82 11.94 -25.48 -8.62
CA ALA A 82 13.01 -25.24 -9.59
C ALA A 82 14.11 -26.31 -9.51
N VAL A 83 14.43 -26.82 -8.32
CA VAL A 83 15.41 -27.89 -8.13
C VAL A 83 14.86 -29.25 -8.60
N GLU A 84 13.58 -29.52 -8.37
CA GLU A 84 12.90 -30.75 -8.79
C GLU A 84 12.80 -30.86 -10.31
N SER A 85 12.39 -29.78 -10.98
CA SER A 85 12.33 -29.72 -12.45
C SER A 85 13.68 -30.04 -13.13
N VAL A 86 14.81 -29.72 -12.48
CA VAL A 86 16.16 -30.02 -12.97
C VAL A 86 16.59 -31.46 -12.67
N LYS A 87 16.10 -32.04 -11.58
CA LYS A 87 16.36 -33.45 -11.24
C LYS A 87 15.67 -34.39 -12.23
N ASP A 88 14.49 -34.00 -12.72
CA ASP A 88 13.68 -34.80 -13.64
C ASP A 88 14.16 -34.79 -15.10
N ILE A 89 15.15 -33.93 -15.43
CA ILE A 89 15.71 -33.87 -16.78
C ILE A 89 16.50 -35.16 -17.08
N ALA A 90 15.95 -35.99 -17.96
CA ALA A 90 16.60 -37.19 -18.47
C ALA A 90 17.81 -36.81 -19.35
N LEU A 91 19.02 -37.00 -18.81
CA LEU A 91 20.27 -36.74 -19.54
C LEU A 91 20.52 -37.81 -20.60
N LYS A 92 20.71 -37.39 -21.87
CA LYS A 92 21.08 -38.29 -22.99
C LYS A 92 22.33 -39.12 -22.66
N LYS A 93 22.26 -40.44 -22.89
CA LYS A 93 23.41 -41.35 -22.74
C LYS A 93 24.46 -41.02 -23.80
N LYS A 94 25.67 -40.63 -23.38
CA LYS A 94 26.82 -40.38 -24.26
C LYS A 94 27.70 -41.63 -24.41
N THR A 95 28.66 -41.56 -25.34
CA THR A 95 29.67 -42.60 -25.62
C THR A 95 30.52 -42.97 -24.41
N LYS A 96 31.20 -44.12 -24.49
CA LYS A 96 32.05 -44.72 -23.44
C LYS A 96 33.04 -43.69 -22.88
N GLY A 97 33.22 -43.65 -21.55
CA GLY A 97 34.13 -42.71 -20.86
C GLY A 97 33.55 -41.30 -20.60
N ARG A 98 32.62 -40.82 -21.43
CA ARG A 98 31.93 -39.52 -21.21
C ARG A 98 30.65 -39.66 -20.38
N ASN A 99 30.22 -40.91 -20.14
CA ASN A 99 28.99 -41.27 -19.46
C ASN A 99 29.19 -41.91 -18.07
N LYS A 100 30.40 -41.76 -17.48
CA LYS A 100 30.71 -42.24 -16.13
C LYS A 100 29.78 -41.60 -15.08
N THR A 101 29.46 -42.35 -14.03
CA THR A 101 28.59 -41.91 -12.91
C THR A 101 29.07 -40.59 -12.30
N SER A 102 30.36 -40.45 -12.03
CA SER A 102 30.98 -39.23 -11.50
C SER A 102 30.72 -37.99 -12.37
N LYS A 103 30.86 -38.12 -13.70
CA LYS A 103 30.61 -37.01 -14.65
C LYS A 103 29.13 -36.64 -14.77
N ARG A 104 28.22 -37.60 -14.59
CA ARG A 104 26.77 -37.34 -14.56
C ARG A 104 26.36 -36.61 -13.28
N VAL A 105 26.90 -37.03 -12.14
CA VAL A 105 26.65 -36.38 -10.84
C VAL A 105 27.16 -34.93 -10.86
N MET A 106 28.39 -34.69 -11.34
CA MET A 106 28.91 -33.33 -11.46
C MET A 106 28.04 -32.44 -12.35
N LYS A 107 27.56 -32.94 -13.50
CA LYS A 107 26.67 -32.16 -14.37
C LYS A 107 25.33 -31.85 -13.71
N ARG A 108 24.73 -32.80 -13.00
CA ARG A 108 23.50 -32.55 -12.24
C ARG A 108 23.71 -31.48 -11.17
N LYS A 109 24.82 -31.54 -10.43
CA LYS A 109 25.18 -30.50 -9.44
C LYS A 109 25.27 -29.11 -10.09
N VAL A 110 26.01 -28.98 -11.20
CA VAL A 110 26.12 -27.70 -11.92
C VAL A 110 24.77 -27.16 -12.40
N LEU A 111 23.86 -28.03 -12.84
CA LEU A 111 22.51 -27.62 -13.25
C LEU A 111 21.65 -27.17 -12.05
N ILE A 112 21.72 -27.89 -10.93
CA ILE A 112 21.05 -27.53 -9.67
C ILE A 112 21.59 -26.18 -9.17
N ASP A 113 22.90 -25.99 -9.19
CA ASP A 113 23.53 -24.73 -8.77
C ASP A 113 23.09 -23.58 -9.68
N LYS A 114 23.00 -23.80 -11.00
CA LYS A 114 22.49 -22.80 -11.94
C LYS A 114 21.03 -22.43 -11.69
N ALA A 115 20.19 -23.38 -11.31
CA ALA A 115 18.80 -23.12 -10.95
C ALA A 115 18.65 -22.38 -9.61
N LYS A 116 19.57 -22.59 -8.65
CA LYS A 116 19.59 -21.90 -7.35
C LYS A 116 20.13 -20.47 -7.41
N LYS A 117 21.07 -20.18 -8.33
CA LYS A 117 21.70 -18.85 -8.51
C LYS A 117 20.74 -17.65 -8.51
N PRO A 118 19.66 -17.61 -9.32
CA PRO A 118 18.78 -16.43 -9.37
C PRO A 118 18.05 -16.17 -8.05
N PHE A 119 17.75 -17.21 -7.27
CA PHE A 119 17.13 -17.06 -5.97
C PHE A 119 18.11 -16.57 -4.90
N LEU A 120 19.37 -17.05 -4.96
CA LEU A 120 20.45 -16.58 -4.08
C LEU A 120 20.78 -15.11 -4.35
N GLU A 121 20.88 -14.71 -5.61
CA GLU A 121 21.16 -13.33 -6.03
C GLU A 121 20.04 -12.37 -5.59
N LYS A 122 18.77 -12.77 -5.74
CA LYS A 122 17.62 -12.02 -5.21
C LYS A 122 17.70 -11.83 -3.69
N GLN A 123 18.09 -12.87 -2.94
CA GLN A 123 18.26 -12.77 -1.48
C GLN A 123 19.40 -11.82 -1.11
N MET A 124 20.56 -11.92 -1.76
CA MET A 124 21.70 -11.03 -1.50
C MET A 124 21.38 -9.57 -1.83
N LEU A 125 20.60 -9.29 -2.89
CA LEU A 125 20.14 -7.95 -3.24
C LEU A 125 19.14 -7.39 -2.22
N GLU A 126 18.22 -8.21 -1.70
CA GLU A 126 17.32 -7.79 -0.62
C GLU A 126 18.09 -7.50 0.68
N GLU A 127 19.01 -8.38 1.08
CA GLU A 127 19.86 -8.20 2.26
C GLU A 127 20.76 -6.96 2.13
N GLY A 128 21.34 -6.71 0.95
CA GLY A 128 22.12 -5.51 0.66
C GLY A 128 21.32 -4.22 0.77
N LYS A 129 20.05 -4.22 0.31
CA LYS A 129 19.14 -3.08 0.48
C LYS A 129 18.76 -2.85 1.95
N VAL A 130 18.56 -3.93 2.72
CA VAL A 130 18.28 -3.84 4.16
C VAL A 130 19.51 -3.32 4.92
N ALA A 131 20.71 -3.81 4.59
CA ALA A 131 21.97 -3.36 5.18
C ALA A 131 22.27 -1.89 4.84
N GLY A 132 22.05 -1.47 3.60
CA GLY A 132 22.17 -0.06 3.18
C GLY A 132 21.19 0.85 3.91
N LYS A 133 19.94 0.42 4.09
CA LYS A 133 18.97 1.17 4.91
C LYS A 133 19.39 1.25 6.38
N LYS A 134 19.91 0.16 6.97
CA LYS A 134 20.40 0.17 8.36
C LYS A 134 21.61 1.08 8.56
N ARG A 135 22.53 1.16 7.58
CA ARG A 135 23.64 2.12 7.60
C ARG A 135 23.14 3.57 7.56
N ASN A 136 22.17 3.86 6.70
CA ASN A 136 21.58 5.20 6.59
C ASN A 136 20.67 5.60 7.77
N LEU A 137 20.19 4.64 8.58
CA LEU A 137 19.36 4.88 9.78
C LEU A 137 20.20 4.99 11.07
N GLY A 138 21.42 4.45 11.08
CA GLY A 138 22.33 4.48 12.24
C GLY A 138 23.38 5.59 12.19
N GLU A 139 23.66 6.13 11.02
CA GLU A 139 24.41 7.39 10.90
C GLU A 139 23.41 8.54 11.08
N GLU A 140 23.30 9.06 12.31
CA GLU A 140 23.13 10.50 12.46
C GLU A 140 24.27 11.11 11.66
N THR A 141 23.95 11.55 10.44
CA THR A 141 24.92 12.06 9.49
C THR A 141 25.64 13.22 10.16
N GLU A 142 26.82 12.97 10.68
CA GLU A 142 27.78 14.01 10.99
C GLU A 142 28.10 14.68 9.66
N LEU A 143 27.32 15.71 9.32
CA LEU A 143 27.54 16.53 8.16
C LEU A 143 29.01 16.94 8.16
N PRO A 144 29.70 16.94 7.00
CA PRO A 144 31.08 17.39 6.93
C PRO A 144 31.17 18.78 7.56
N ALA A 145 32.31 19.10 8.21
CA ALA A 145 32.45 20.29 9.06
C ALA A 145 31.97 21.60 8.40
N SER A 146 32.12 21.71 7.07
CA SER A 146 31.63 22.81 6.24
C SER A 146 30.10 22.98 6.25
N LEU A 147 29.34 21.88 6.29
CA LEU A 147 27.88 21.88 6.21
C LEU A 147 27.20 21.94 7.59
N LYS A 148 27.93 21.69 8.70
CA LYS A 148 27.40 21.81 10.07
C LYS A 148 26.83 23.20 10.37
N ARG A 149 27.34 24.26 9.73
CA ARG A 149 26.89 25.66 9.90
C ARG A 149 25.47 25.93 9.38
N PHE A 150 24.95 25.10 8.48
CA PHE A 150 23.65 25.30 7.85
C PHE A 150 22.51 24.51 8.52
N VAL A 151 22.82 23.71 9.55
CA VAL A 151 21.82 22.96 10.32
C VAL A 151 21.06 23.93 11.23
N ARG A 152 19.83 24.26 10.85
CA ARG A 152 18.93 25.02 11.73
C ARG A 152 18.42 24.10 12.84
N LYS A 153 18.70 24.47 14.09
CA LYS A 153 18.17 23.77 15.27
C LYS A 153 16.64 23.95 15.27
N LYS A 154 15.90 22.87 15.02
CA LYS A 154 14.44 22.88 15.11
C LYS A 154 14.09 23.09 16.59
N ALA A 155 13.45 24.22 16.92
CA ALA A 155 12.95 24.44 18.26
C ALA A 155 11.93 23.35 18.59
N ALA A 156 12.12 22.66 19.70
CA ALA A 156 11.14 21.71 20.20
C ALA A 156 9.89 22.50 20.62
N VAL A 157 8.74 22.12 20.05
CA VAL A 157 7.40 22.46 20.53
C VAL A 157 6.92 21.29 21.35
#